data_AF-A0A351ZAE9-F1
#
_entry.id   AF-A0A351ZAE9-F1
#
_cell.length_a   1.000
_cell.length_b   1.000
_cell.length_c   1.000
_cell.angle_alpha   90.00
_cell.angle_beta   90.00
_cell.angle_gamma   90.00
#
_symmetry.space_group_name_H-M   'P 1'
#
loop_
_entity.id
_entity.type
_entity.pdbx_description
1 polymer ?
#
loop_
_entity_poly.entity_id
_entity_poly.type
_entity_poly.pdbx_seq_one_letter_code
_entity_poly.pdbx_strand_id
1 'polypeptide(L)'
;MNKIRSSFRSVIQFLLGGIRILREDRVGMVSAVVLTFFIFLAVAGPSIAPYPPSETIYLENGMQARLLPPSLKHPFGTTNMGQDVFSQTIVGARIAVFIGLISALFIVLIGTNVGLIAGYFGKSVDDILMRITDVAYGIPFIPFAIVLVTLMGVGTLNIILAITTLMWRTTARVIRSQVLSLRERPFVWAAKVAGAGHFRLLYIHIAPNVLPLSLLYMAFGVAWGIMAEASLGFLGLGDPEKISWGQMLYFAFRSGAIRTAWWWVVPPGLSIILVVASCYLVGRTFEVVTNPKLQRR
;
A
#
# COMPACT_ATOMS: atom_id res chain seq x y z
N MET A 1 -29.07 12.57 -11.46
CA MET A 1 -28.29 11.71 -12.38
C MET A 1 -27.04 12.38 -12.98
N ASN A 2 -27.08 13.65 -13.40
CA ASN A 2 -25.93 14.30 -14.06
C ASN A 2 -24.66 14.52 -13.20
N LYS A 3 -24.76 14.69 -11.87
CA LYS A 3 -23.60 14.93 -11.00
C LYS A 3 -22.86 13.67 -10.52
N ILE A 4 -23.55 12.52 -10.42
CA ILE A 4 -22.86 11.24 -10.18
C ILE A 4 -22.02 10.88 -11.42
N ARG A 5 -22.58 11.10 -12.62
CA ARG A 5 -21.81 11.06 -13.87
C ARG A 5 -20.66 12.07 -13.88
N SER A 6 -20.82 13.27 -13.31
CA SER A 6 -19.73 14.26 -13.24
C SER A 6 -18.62 13.88 -12.25
N SER A 7 -18.94 13.24 -11.12
CA SER A 7 -17.96 12.69 -10.18
C SER A 7 -17.17 11.54 -10.81
N PHE A 8 -17.87 10.63 -11.49
CA PHE A 8 -17.21 9.55 -12.22
C PHE A 8 -16.31 10.11 -13.34
N ARG A 9 -16.78 11.17 -14.03
CA ARG A 9 -16.00 11.89 -15.03
C ARG A 9 -14.80 12.62 -14.43
N SER A 10 -14.87 13.16 -13.21
CA SER A 10 -13.73 13.81 -12.55
C SER A 10 -12.67 12.80 -12.13
N VAL A 11 -13.07 11.62 -11.66
CA VAL A 11 -12.14 10.51 -11.39
C VAL A 11 -11.48 10.05 -12.69
N ILE A 12 -12.25 9.83 -13.74
CA ILE A 12 -11.71 9.45 -15.05
C ILE A 12 -10.75 10.54 -15.57
N GLN A 13 -11.11 11.81 -15.48
CA GLN A 13 -10.25 12.92 -15.89
C GLN A 13 -8.97 13.00 -15.04
N PHE A 14 -9.07 12.74 -13.74
CA PHE A 14 -7.91 12.65 -12.86
C PHE A 14 -6.99 11.49 -13.25
N LEU A 15 -7.54 10.31 -13.52
CA LEU A 15 -6.78 9.14 -13.95
C LEU A 15 -6.14 9.36 -15.33
N LEU A 16 -6.89 9.90 -16.30
CA LEU A 16 -6.39 10.23 -17.63
C LEU A 16 -5.33 11.33 -17.58
N GLY A 17 -5.55 12.36 -16.76
CA GLY A 17 -4.57 13.41 -16.49
C GLY A 17 -3.30 12.84 -15.87
N GLY A 18 -3.44 11.95 -14.88
CA GLY A 18 -2.34 11.24 -14.25
C GLY A 18 -1.56 10.39 -15.25
N ILE A 19 -2.23 9.63 -16.13
CA ILE A 19 -1.56 8.85 -17.20
C ILE A 19 -0.80 9.75 -18.17
N ARG A 20 -1.37 10.90 -18.52
CA ARG A 20 -0.69 11.88 -19.38
C ARG A 20 0.58 12.43 -18.71
N ILE A 21 0.49 12.88 -17.47
CA ILE A 21 1.65 13.41 -16.73
C ILE A 21 2.69 12.30 -16.51
N LEU A 22 2.28 11.07 -16.19
CA LEU A 22 3.18 9.92 -16.10
C LEU A 22 3.93 9.66 -17.41
N ARG A 23 3.34 9.94 -18.57
CA ARG A 23 4.01 9.82 -19.88
C ARG A 23 4.99 10.96 -20.16
N GLU A 24 4.71 12.15 -19.63
CA GLU A 24 5.55 13.33 -19.80
C GLU A 24 6.73 13.32 -18.81
N ASP A 25 6.57 12.76 -17.61
CA ASP A 25 7.62 12.57 -16.61
C ASP A 25 8.30 11.20 -16.72
N ARG A 26 9.61 11.21 -17.04
CA ARG A 26 10.43 9.99 -17.14
C ARG A 26 10.44 9.19 -15.84
N VAL A 27 10.48 9.86 -14.69
CA VAL A 27 10.53 9.20 -13.38
C VAL A 27 9.19 8.54 -13.08
N GLY A 28 8.08 9.26 -13.34
CA GLY A 28 6.73 8.72 -13.30
C GLY A 28 6.55 7.47 -14.17
N MET A 29 6.98 7.51 -15.43
CA MET A 29 6.89 6.38 -16.36
C MET A 29 7.66 5.14 -15.87
N VAL A 30 8.92 5.31 -15.46
CA VAL A 30 9.74 4.20 -14.95
C VAL A 30 9.07 3.56 -13.74
N SER A 31 8.55 4.39 -12.82
CA SER A 31 7.84 3.92 -11.64
C SER A 31 6.57 3.14 -12.00
N ALA A 32 5.80 3.62 -12.98
CA ALA A 32 4.62 2.92 -13.45
C ALA A 32 4.95 1.56 -14.09
N VAL A 33 6.04 1.46 -14.87
CA VAL A 33 6.52 0.20 -15.46
C VAL A 33 6.92 -0.79 -14.37
N VAL A 34 7.66 -0.33 -13.35
CA VAL A 34 8.08 -1.18 -12.22
C VAL A 34 6.86 -1.69 -11.43
N LEU A 35 5.89 -0.83 -11.12
CA LEU A 35 4.65 -1.29 -10.47
C LEU A 35 3.88 -2.31 -11.32
N THR A 36 3.77 -2.05 -12.63
CA THR A 36 3.10 -2.97 -13.55
C THR A 36 3.79 -4.33 -13.57
N PHE A 37 5.12 -4.35 -13.56
CA PHE A 37 5.91 -5.57 -13.46
C PHE A 37 5.62 -6.34 -12.16
N PHE A 38 5.59 -5.68 -11.00
CA PHE A 38 5.30 -6.38 -9.75
C PHE A 38 3.83 -6.82 -9.61
N ILE A 39 2.88 -6.08 -10.19
CA ILE A 39 1.48 -6.51 -10.30
C ILE A 39 1.41 -7.77 -11.19
N PHE A 40 2.15 -7.79 -12.30
CA PHE A 40 2.25 -8.98 -13.15
C PHE A 40 2.84 -10.16 -12.36
N LEU A 41 3.92 -9.98 -11.61
CA LEU A 41 4.47 -11.03 -10.74
C LEU A 41 3.48 -11.48 -9.67
N ALA A 42 2.71 -10.58 -9.06
CA ALA A 42 1.71 -10.93 -8.06
C ALA A 42 0.61 -11.85 -8.62
N VAL A 43 0.19 -11.61 -9.86
CA VAL A 43 -0.85 -12.40 -10.53
C VAL A 43 -0.27 -13.69 -11.11
N ALA A 44 0.70 -13.56 -12.02
CA ALA A 44 1.26 -14.66 -12.81
C ALA A 44 2.37 -15.45 -12.08
N GLY A 45 2.95 -14.89 -11.02
CA GLY A 45 4.13 -15.41 -10.34
C GLY A 45 4.04 -16.88 -9.95
N PRO A 46 2.98 -17.30 -9.25
CA PRO A 46 2.80 -18.71 -8.89
C PRO A 46 2.63 -19.68 -10.06
N SER A 47 2.31 -19.21 -11.26
CA SER A 47 2.23 -20.03 -12.47
C SER A 47 3.56 -20.07 -13.24
N ILE A 48 4.44 -19.08 -13.06
CA ILE A 48 5.73 -18.97 -13.77
C ILE A 48 6.92 -19.37 -12.89
N ALA A 49 6.71 -19.60 -11.60
CA ALA A 49 7.76 -20.03 -10.69
C ALA A 49 8.31 -21.39 -11.15
N PRO A 50 9.64 -21.53 -11.33
CA PRO A 50 10.24 -22.77 -11.83
C PRO A 50 10.12 -23.93 -10.84
N TYR A 51 10.02 -23.61 -9.54
CA TYR A 51 9.87 -24.59 -8.47
C TYR A 51 8.74 -24.18 -7.52
N PRO A 52 8.05 -25.14 -6.87
CA PRO A 52 7.18 -24.82 -5.74
C PRO A 52 7.98 -24.10 -4.64
N PRO A 53 7.54 -22.93 -4.17
CA PRO A 53 8.37 -22.02 -3.37
C PRO A 53 8.72 -22.53 -1.97
N SER A 54 7.98 -23.53 -1.47
CA SER A 54 8.21 -24.14 -0.16
C SER A 54 8.85 -25.54 -0.26
N GLU A 55 9.08 -26.05 -1.46
CA GLU A 55 9.62 -27.40 -1.66
C GLU A 55 11.13 -27.43 -1.44
N THR A 56 11.60 -28.44 -0.70
CA THR A 56 13.03 -28.70 -0.49
C THR A 56 13.60 -29.43 -1.69
N ILE A 57 14.60 -28.83 -2.33
CA ILE A 57 15.25 -29.37 -3.51
C ILE A 57 16.44 -30.24 -3.08
N TYR A 58 16.57 -31.41 -3.72
CA TYR A 58 17.65 -32.36 -3.50
C TYR A 58 18.54 -32.43 -4.74
N LEU A 59 19.84 -32.57 -4.51
CA LEU A 59 20.85 -32.82 -5.52
C LEU A 59 20.82 -34.30 -5.94
N GLU A 60 21.46 -34.62 -7.07
CA GLU A 60 21.54 -35.98 -7.61
C GLU A 60 22.20 -36.98 -6.65
N ASN A 61 23.05 -36.50 -5.75
CA ASN A 61 23.68 -37.29 -4.69
C ASN A 61 22.79 -37.48 -3.43
N GLY A 62 21.53 -37.06 -3.48
CA GLY A 62 20.57 -37.15 -2.38
C GLY A 62 20.75 -36.09 -1.28
N MET A 63 21.74 -35.19 -1.38
CA MET A 63 21.93 -34.12 -0.41
C MET A 63 20.95 -32.98 -0.68
N GLN A 64 20.47 -32.32 0.38
CA GLN A 64 19.69 -31.09 0.23
C GLN A 64 20.54 -30.00 -0.42
N ALA A 65 19.95 -29.29 -1.38
CA ALA A 65 20.56 -28.19 -2.10
C ALA A 65 20.67 -26.93 -1.21
N ARG A 66 21.29 -27.02 -0.02
CA ARG A 66 21.29 -25.95 0.99
C ARG A 66 22.32 -24.86 0.65
N LEU A 67 21.89 -23.59 0.71
CA LEU A 67 22.76 -22.42 0.54
C LEU A 67 23.65 -22.51 -0.71
N LEU A 68 23.10 -23.04 -1.81
CA LEU A 68 23.80 -23.01 -3.08
C LEU A 68 23.77 -21.58 -3.63
N PRO A 69 24.91 -21.08 -4.14
CA PRO A 69 24.95 -19.77 -4.78
C PRO A 69 24.11 -19.76 -6.07
N PRO A 70 23.85 -18.56 -6.63
CA PRO A 70 23.23 -18.39 -7.94
C PRO A 70 23.84 -19.30 -9.02
N SER A 71 22.98 -19.97 -9.77
CA SER A 71 23.34 -20.85 -10.89
C SER A 71 22.25 -20.84 -11.95
N LEU A 72 22.47 -21.49 -13.10
CA LEU A 72 21.45 -21.60 -14.15
C LEU A 72 20.20 -22.35 -13.69
N LYS A 73 20.35 -23.36 -12.80
CA LYS A 73 19.22 -24.10 -12.22
C LYS A 73 18.51 -23.30 -11.12
N HIS A 74 19.27 -22.52 -10.34
CA HIS A 74 18.75 -21.68 -9.25
C HIS A 74 19.22 -20.24 -9.44
N PRO A 75 18.52 -19.40 -10.23
CA PRO A 75 19.00 -18.08 -10.62
C PRO A 75 19.36 -17.17 -9.44
N PHE A 76 18.63 -17.27 -8.33
CA PHE A 76 18.92 -16.55 -7.09
C PHE A 76 19.48 -17.45 -5.98
N GLY A 77 19.98 -18.63 -6.32
CA GLY A 77 20.46 -19.61 -5.36
C GLY A 77 19.34 -20.22 -4.52
N THR A 78 19.74 -20.89 -3.43
CA THR A 78 18.82 -21.61 -2.54
C THR A 78 18.92 -21.18 -1.08
N THR A 79 17.87 -21.48 -0.32
CA THR A 79 17.77 -21.18 1.11
C THR A 79 18.57 -22.17 1.97
N ASN A 80 18.63 -21.93 3.29
CA ASN A 80 19.21 -22.89 4.24
C ASN A 80 18.41 -24.20 4.36
N MET A 81 17.20 -24.25 3.83
CA MET A 81 16.35 -25.44 3.72
C MET A 81 16.39 -26.04 2.30
N GLY A 82 17.21 -25.50 1.40
CA GLY A 82 17.30 -25.96 0.02
C GLY A 82 16.10 -25.62 -0.85
N GLN A 83 15.36 -24.56 -0.51
CA GLN A 83 14.26 -24.05 -1.33
C GLN A 83 14.77 -23.02 -2.34
N ASP A 84 14.10 -22.87 -3.48
CA ASP A 84 14.52 -21.95 -4.54
C ASP A 84 14.14 -20.48 -4.22
N VAL A 85 15.15 -19.61 -4.12
CA VAL A 85 14.96 -18.20 -3.73
C VAL A 85 14.25 -17.40 -4.83
N PHE A 86 14.47 -17.74 -6.10
CA PHE A 86 13.84 -17.04 -7.22
C PHE A 86 12.32 -17.25 -7.22
N SER A 87 11.90 -18.50 -7.05
CA SER A 87 10.51 -18.89 -6.90
C SER A 87 9.87 -18.20 -5.69
N GLN A 88 10.55 -18.18 -4.53
CA GLN A 88 10.06 -17.45 -3.36
C GLN A 88 9.91 -15.94 -3.62
N THR A 89 10.87 -15.33 -4.33
CA THR A 89 10.84 -13.89 -4.63
C THR A 89 9.64 -13.53 -5.50
N ILE A 90 9.38 -14.31 -6.55
CA ILE A 90 8.27 -14.07 -7.47
C ILE A 90 6.93 -14.33 -6.79
N VAL A 91 6.78 -15.45 -6.07
CA VAL A 91 5.53 -15.76 -5.35
C VAL A 91 5.28 -14.77 -4.22
N GLY A 92 6.33 -14.28 -3.55
CA GLY A 92 6.25 -13.28 -2.50
C GLY A 92 5.63 -11.96 -2.93
N ALA A 93 5.71 -11.61 -4.23
CA ALA A 93 5.04 -10.42 -4.77
C ALA A 93 3.52 -10.46 -4.56
N ARG A 94 2.91 -11.65 -4.61
CA ARG A 94 1.45 -11.82 -4.50
C ARG A 94 0.93 -11.32 -3.16
N ILE A 95 1.52 -11.79 -2.07
CA ILE A 95 1.03 -11.46 -0.72
C ILE A 95 1.36 -10.00 -0.36
N ALA A 96 2.53 -9.50 -0.75
CA ALA A 96 2.93 -8.12 -0.54
C ALA A 96 1.97 -7.15 -1.25
N VAL A 97 1.73 -7.35 -2.56
CA VAL A 97 0.81 -6.50 -3.34
C VAL A 97 -0.62 -6.61 -2.81
N PHE A 98 -1.08 -7.82 -2.44
CA PHE A 98 -2.42 -8.02 -1.89
C PHE A 98 -2.62 -7.25 -0.57
N ILE A 99 -1.73 -7.43 0.40
CA ILE A 99 -1.82 -6.74 1.69
C ILE A 99 -1.70 -5.23 1.50
N GLY A 100 -0.75 -4.77 0.67
CA GLY A 100 -0.60 -3.36 0.32
C GLY A 100 -1.88 -2.73 -0.23
N LEU A 101 -2.50 -3.35 -1.24
CA LEU A 101 -3.72 -2.84 -1.87
C LEU A 101 -4.93 -2.85 -0.94
N ILE A 102 -5.15 -3.95 -0.22
CA ILE A 102 -6.33 -4.09 0.65
C ILE A 102 -6.20 -3.14 1.85
N SER A 103 -5.04 -3.06 2.48
CA SER A 103 -4.80 -2.08 3.55
C SER A 103 -4.97 -0.64 3.05
N ALA A 104 -4.40 -0.29 1.89
CA ALA A 104 -4.56 1.04 1.31
C ALA A 104 -6.02 1.42 1.06
N LEU A 105 -6.82 0.47 0.56
CA LEU A 105 -8.25 0.66 0.34
C LEU A 105 -8.96 1.02 1.65
N PHE A 106 -8.75 0.25 2.73
CA PHE A 106 -9.40 0.55 4.00
C PHE A 106 -8.86 1.81 4.68
N ILE A 107 -7.55 2.07 4.60
CA ILE A 107 -6.93 3.31 5.09
C ILE A 107 -7.61 4.52 4.47
N VAL A 108 -7.78 4.51 3.14
CA VAL A 108 -8.39 5.63 2.42
C VAL A 108 -9.89 5.69 2.65
N LEU A 109 -10.58 4.55 2.69
CA LEU A 109 -12.02 4.50 2.93
C LEU A 109 -12.34 5.08 4.30
N ILE A 110 -11.68 4.61 5.36
CA ILE A 110 -11.89 5.09 6.73
C ILE A 110 -11.44 6.54 6.84
N GLY A 111 -10.21 6.83 6.41
CA GLY A 111 -9.63 8.16 6.55
C GLY A 111 -10.42 9.23 5.80
N THR A 112 -10.81 8.97 4.55
CA THR A 112 -11.61 9.91 3.76
C THR A 112 -12.96 10.18 4.40
N ASN A 113 -13.66 9.15 4.89
CA ASN A 113 -14.95 9.34 5.55
C ASN A 113 -14.83 10.12 6.86
N VAL A 114 -13.84 9.79 7.70
CA VAL A 114 -13.59 10.54 8.95
C VAL A 114 -13.26 12.00 8.63
N GLY A 115 -12.40 12.26 7.64
CA GLY A 115 -12.04 13.61 7.22
C GLY A 115 -13.20 14.41 6.63
N LEU A 116 -14.04 13.76 5.80
CA LEU A 116 -15.27 14.34 5.25
C LEU A 116 -16.23 14.77 6.36
N ILE A 117 -16.54 13.87 7.28
CA ILE A 117 -17.50 14.11 8.36
C ILE A 117 -16.98 15.20 9.30
N ALA A 118 -15.73 15.11 9.73
CA ALA A 118 -15.11 16.10 10.62
C ALA A 118 -15.11 17.50 10.00
N GLY A 119 -14.60 17.64 8.78
CA GLY A 119 -14.50 18.95 8.11
C GLY A 119 -15.85 19.56 7.77
N TYR A 120 -16.84 18.73 7.42
CA TYR A 120 -18.16 19.21 7.01
C TYR A 120 -19.00 19.70 8.19
N PHE A 121 -19.16 18.88 9.23
CA PHE A 121 -20.00 19.24 10.37
C PHE A 121 -19.33 20.27 11.29
N GLY A 122 -18.00 20.23 11.41
CA GLY A 122 -17.27 21.15 12.28
C GLY A 122 -17.63 20.99 13.77
N LYS A 123 -17.21 21.98 14.59
CA LYS A 123 -17.57 22.09 16.01
C LYS A 123 -17.26 20.79 16.77
N SER A 124 -18.19 20.31 17.60
CA SER A 124 -17.99 19.12 18.44
C SER A 124 -17.72 17.83 17.66
N VAL A 125 -18.29 17.66 16.46
CA VAL A 125 -18.04 16.46 15.63
C VAL A 125 -16.59 16.44 15.19
N ASP A 126 -16.09 17.60 14.77
CA ASP A 126 -14.70 17.77 14.38
C ASP A 126 -13.75 17.54 15.56
N ASP A 127 -14.03 18.17 16.70
CA ASP A 127 -13.21 18.03 17.92
C ASP A 127 -13.11 16.57 18.37
N ILE A 128 -14.22 15.81 18.36
CA ILE A 128 -14.22 14.40 18.76
C ILE A 128 -13.42 13.54 17.77
N LEU A 129 -13.68 13.68 16.47
CA LEU A 129 -13.00 12.87 15.45
C LEU A 129 -11.50 13.19 15.36
N MET A 130 -11.12 14.46 15.51
CA MET A 130 -9.72 14.86 15.55
C MET A 130 -9.04 14.41 16.84
N ARG A 131 -9.72 14.44 17.99
CA ARG A 131 -9.19 13.83 19.23
C ARG A 131 -8.91 12.34 19.08
N ILE A 132 -9.82 11.57 18.46
CA ILE A 132 -9.58 10.14 18.16
C ILE A 132 -8.37 9.98 17.24
N THR A 133 -8.26 10.84 16.22
CA THR A 133 -7.13 10.85 15.28
C THR A 133 -5.81 11.15 16.00
N ASP A 134 -5.80 12.10 16.94
CA ASP A 134 -4.64 12.52 17.73
C ASP A 134 -4.19 11.42 18.70
N VAL A 135 -5.13 10.79 19.41
CA VAL A 135 -4.85 9.62 20.26
C VAL A 135 -4.21 8.52 19.44
N ALA A 136 -4.80 8.23 18.28
CA ALA A 136 -4.28 7.20 17.41
C ALA A 136 -2.86 7.59 16.92
N TYR A 137 -2.55 8.87 16.67
CA TYR A 137 -1.18 9.33 16.34
C TYR A 137 -0.16 9.07 17.43
N GLY A 138 -0.57 9.16 18.69
CA GLY A 138 0.27 8.84 19.84
C GLY A 138 0.67 7.37 19.96
N ILE A 139 -0.01 6.47 19.24
CA ILE A 139 0.27 5.03 19.28
C ILE A 139 1.42 4.67 18.32
N PRO A 140 2.53 4.08 18.81
CA PRO A 140 3.61 3.62 17.96
C PRO A 140 3.16 2.38 17.16
N PHE A 141 3.32 2.45 15.83
CA PHE A 141 2.74 1.46 14.92
C PHE A 141 3.24 0.03 15.14
N ILE A 142 4.56 -0.18 15.12
CA ILE A 142 5.15 -1.52 15.22
C ILE A 142 4.80 -2.20 16.56
N PRO A 143 4.98 -1.56 17.74
CA PRO A 143 4.56 -2.15 19.01
C PRO A 143 3.07 -2.52 19.05
N PHE A 144 2.19 -1.64 18.57
CA PHE A 144 0.76 -1.92 18.51
C PHE A 144 0.45 -3.12 17.60
N ALA A 145 1.06 -3.15 16.41
CA ALA A 145 0.83 -4.23 15.45
C ALA A 145 1.34 -5.58 15.98
N ILE A 146 2.48 -5.60 16.69
CA ILE A 146 2.98 -6.81 17.37
C ILE A 146 1.95 -7.33 18.37
N VAL A 147 1.46 -6.46 19.26
CA VAL A 147 0.47 -6.85 20.29
C VAL A 147 -0.81 -7.36 19.64
N LEU A 148 -1.34 -6.64 18.65
CA LEU A 148 -2.58 -7.01 17.98
C LEU A 148 -2.47 -8.36 17.27
N VAL A 149 -1.43 -8.56 16.45
CA VAL A 149 -1.22 -9.82 15.72
C VAL A 149 -0.92 -10.98 16.67
N THR A 150 -0.18 -10.74 17.76
CA THR A 150 0.12 -11.81 18.73
C THR A 150 -1.14 -12.26 19.49
N LEU A 151 -2.03 -11.33 19.83
CA LEU A 151 -3.28 -11.64 20.54
C LEU A 151 -4.33 -12.27 19.61
N MET A 152 -4.43 -11.82 18.36
CA MET A 152 -5.42 -12.30 17.40
C MET A 152 -4.96 -13.52 16.59
N GLY A 153 -3.68 -13.87 16.65
CA GLY A 153 -3.03 -14.91 15.87
C GLY A 153 -2.32 -14.37 14.64
N VAL A 154 -1.23 -15.04 14.22
CA VAL A 154 -0.53 -14.71 12.97
C VAL A 154 -1.42 -15.02 11.76
N GLY A 155 -1.45 -14.11 10.79
CA GLY A 155 -2.24 -14.31 9.58
C GLY A 155 -2.45 -13.05 8.76
N THR A 156 -2.68 -13.23 7.46
CA THR A 156 -2.86 -12.14 6.49
C THR A 156 -3.92 -11.12 6.91
N LEU A 157 -5.08 -11.59 7.40
CA LEU A 157 -6.19 -10.72 7.81
C LEU A 157 -5.82 -9.85 9.02
N ASN A 158 -5.17 -10.44 10.03
CA ASN A 158 -4.81 -9.71 11.25
C ASN A 158 -3.72 -8.67 10.99
N ILE A 159 -2.80 -8.93 10.05
CA ILE A 159 -1.84 -7.94 9.55
C ILE A 159 -2.59 -6.77 8.88
N ILE A 160 -3.54 -7.05 7.99
CA ILE A 160 -4.35 -6.01 7.33
C ILE A 160 -5.12 -5.16 8.36
N LEU A 161 -5.70 -5.80 9.38
CA LEU A 161 -6.42 -5.11 10.47
C LEU A 161 -5.48 -4.25 11.31
N ALA A 162 -4.29 -4.76 11.67
CA ALA A 162 -3.27 -4.00 12.40
C ALA A 162 -2.88 -2.72 11.65
N ILE A 163 -2.58 -2.86 10.35
CA ILE A 163 -2.22 -1.74 9.46
C ILE A 163 -3.37 -0.73 9.41
N THR A 164 -4.57 -1.21 9.08
CA THR A 164 -5.74 -0.37 8.83
C THR A 164 -6.14 0.43 10.05
N THR A 165 -6.11 -0.16 11.24
CA THR A 165 -6.62 0.45 12.50
C THR A 165 -5.90 1.74 12.88
N LEU A 166 -4.63 1.88 12.50
CA LEU A 166 -3.87 3.09 12.76
C LEU A 166 -3.60 3.91 11.50
N MET A 167 -3.37 3.32 10.33
CA MET A 167 -2.84 4.10 9.20
C MET A 167 -3.84 5.10 8.57
N TRP A 168 -5.14 5.01 8.86
CA TRP A 168 -6.18 5.93 8.36
C TRP A 168 -6.03 7.39 8.85
N ARG A 169 -5.36 7.62 9.99
CA ARG A 169 -5.24 8.93 10.68
C ARG A 169 -4.78 10.06 9.77
N THR A 170 -3.73 9.81 8.98
CA THR A 170 -3.10 10.80 8.11
C THR A 170 -4.04 11.23 6.99
N THR A 171 -4.68 10.27 6.35
CA THR A 171 -5.68 10.55 5.33
C THR A 171 -6.85 11.36 5.92
N ALA A 172 -7.33 11.01 7.12
CA ALA A 172 -8.41 11.77 7.77
C ALA A 172 -8.06 13.24 8.00
N ARG A 173 -6.88 13.52 8.59
CA ARG A 173 -6.46 14.89 8.88
C ARG A 173 -6.29 15.71 7.61
N VAL A 174 -5.69 15.13 6.57
CA VAL A 174 -5.47 15.83 5.30
C VAL A 174 -6.78 16.07 4.56
N ILE A 175 -7.65 15.07 4.45
CA ILE A 175 -8.97 15.24 3.81
C ILE A 175 -9.80 16.26 4.57
N ARG A 176 -9.81 16.23 5.91
CA ARG A 176 -10.47 17.26 6.73
C ARG A 176 -10.01 18.66 6.35
N SER A 177 -8.70 18.89 6.24
CA SER A 177 -8.16 20.21 5.89
C SER A 177 -8.70 20.74 4.55
N GLN A 178 -8.83 19.85 3.55
CA GLN A 178 -9.40 20.19 2.26
C GLN A 178 -10.90 20.46 2.35
N VAL A 179 -11.63 19.67 3.14
CA VAL A 179 -13.07 19.83 3.31
C VAL A 179 -13.41 21.16 3.98
N LEU A 180 -12.62 21.59 4.97
CA LEU A 180 -12.78 22.91 5.61
C LEU A 180 -12.66 24.05 4.59
N SER A 181 -11.78 23.93 3.59
CA SER A 181 -11.69 24.92 2.51
C SER A 181 -12.83 24.79 1.50
N LEU A 182 -13.19 23.56 1.12
CA LEU A 182 -14.20 23.29 0.08
C LEU A 182 -15.61 23.67 0.52
N ARG A 183 -15.95 23.47 1.80
CA ARG A 183 -17.31 23.75 2.30
C ARG A 183 -17.67 25.23 2.20
N GLU A 184 -16.68 26.12 2.19
CA GLU A 184 -16.86 27.57 2.08
C GLU A 184 -16.98 28.06 0.61
N ARG A 185 -16.86 27.15 -0.37
CA ARG A 185 -16.91 27.51 -1.80
C ARG A 185 -18.35 27.86 -2.25
N PRO A 186 -18.54 28.81 -3.20
CA PRO A 186 -19.87 29.26 -3.65
C PRO A 186 -20.80 28.14 -4.14
N PHE A 187 -20.26 27.09 -4.78
CA PHE A 187 -21.09 25.99 -5.30
C PHE A 187 -21.73 25.15 -4.19
N VAL A 188 -21.14 25.11 -2.99
CA VAL A 188 -21.68 24.41 -1.82
C VAL A 188 -22.81 25.24 -1.22
N TRP A 189 -22.61 26.55 -1.08
CA TRP A 189 -23.64 27.49 -0.63
C TRP A 189 -24.86 27.50 -1.57
N ALA A 190 -24.63 27.57 -2.88
CA ALA A 190 -25.71 27.51 -3.88
C ALA A 190 -26.51 26.20 -3.78
N ALA A 191 -25.84 25.06 -3.56
CA ALA A 191 -26.51 23.79 -3.36
C ALA A 191 -27.34 23.75 -2.07
N LYS A 192 -26.84 24.36 -0.99
CA LYS A 192 -27.54 24.46 0.29
C LYS A 192 -28.80 25.32 0.17
N VAL A 193 -28.71 26.47 -0.49
CA VAL A 193 -29.87 27.35 -0.76
C VAL A 193 -30.90 26.66 -1.65
N ALA A 194 -30.46 25.82 -2.59
CA ALA A 194 -31.32 24.97 -3.42
C ALA A 194 -31.93 23.76 -2.67
N GLY A 195 -31.80 23.68 -1.34
CA GLY A 195 -32.43 22.63 -0.52
C GLY A 195 -31.69 21.30 -0.47
N ALA A 196 -30.38 21.25 -0.80
CA ALA A 196 -29.61 20.03 -0.66
C ALA A 196 -29.41 19.66 0.83
N GLY A 197 -29.88 18.48 1.23
CA GLY A 197 -29.63 17.93 2.56
C GLY A 197 -28.16 17.54 2.79
N HIS A 198 -27.80 17.26 4.05
CA HIS A 198 -26.42 17.00 4.47
C HIS A 198 -25.73 15.89 3.68
N PHE A 199 -26.39 14.75 3.49
CA PHE A 199 -25.83 13.64 2.73
C PHE A 199 -25.50 14.02 1.28
N ARG A 200 -26.39 14.80 0.64
CA ARG A 200 -26.20 15.29 -0.73
C ARG A 200 -25.02 16.27 -0.76
N LEU A 201 -24.96 17.24 0.16
CA LEU A 201 -23.84 18.16 0.25
C LEU A 201 -22.50 17.43 0.44
N LEU A 202 -22.45 16.45 1.35
CA LEU A 202 -21.23 15.71 1.66
C LEU A 202 -20.77 14.86 0.47
N TYR A 203 -21.58 13.91 -0.01
CA TYR A 203 -21.13 12.90 -0.96
C TYR A 203 -21.31 13.27 -2.43
N ILE A 204 -22.18 14.22 -2.75
CA ILE A 204 -22.43 14.65 -4.14
C ILE A 204 -21.73 15.97 -4.47
N HIS A 205 -21.51 16.85 -3.49
CA HIS A 205 -20.87 18.15 -3.74
C HIS A 205 -19.44 18.22 -3.21
N ILE A 206 -19.13 17.69 -2.02
CA ILE A 206 -17.79 17.82 -1.42
C ILE A 206 -16.90 16.63 -1.78
N ALA A 207 -17.35 15.40 -1.55
CA ALA A 207 -16.55 14.19 -1.75
C ALA A 207 -15.90 14.07 -3.14
N PRO A 208 -16.59 14.38 -4.26
CA PRO A 208 -15.98 14.32 -5.59
C PRO A 208 -14.78 15.25 -5.78
N ASN A 209 -14.71 16.35 -5.00
CA ASN A 209 -13.62 17.32 -5.08
C ASN A 209 -12.39 16.91 -4.24
N VAL A 210 -12.56 16.06 -3.23
CA VAL A 210 -11.43 15.51 -2.45
C VAL A 210 -10.97 14.13 -2.92
N LEU A 211 -11.79 13.45 -3.74
CA LEU A 211 -11.49 12.10 -4.22
C LEU A 211 -10.14 11.98 -4.96
N PRO A 212 -9.71 12.95 -5.80
CA PRO A 212 -8.36 12.95 -6.36
C PRO A 212 -7.26 12.87 -5.30
N LEU A 213 -7.43 13.61 -4.19
CA LEU A 213 -6.49 13.59 -3.08
C LEU A 213 -6.57 12.26 -2.30
N SER A 214 -7.77 11.72 -2.10
CA SER A 214 -7.94 10.39 -1.51
C SER A 214 -7.22 9.30 -2.32
N LEU A 215 -7.29 9.36 -3.66
CA LEU A 215 -6.59 8.43 -4.55
C LEU A 215 -5.06 8.60 -4.50
N LEU A 216 -4.57 9.83 -4.35
CA LEU A 216 -3.15 10.08 -4.07
C LEU A 216 -2.70 9.36 -2.79
N TYR A 217 -3.47 9.51 -1.70
CA TYR A 217 -3.18 8.84 -0.43
C TYR A 217 -3.34 7.32 -0.51
N MET A 218 -4.10 6.79 -1.48
CA MET A 218 -4.18 5.35 -1.73
C MET A 218 -2.82 4.81 -2.19
N ALA A 219 -2.13 5.49 -3.11
CA ALA A 219 -0.81 5.08 -3.57
C ALA A 219 0.22 5.03 -2.41
N PHE A 220 0.20 6.04 -1.54
CA PHE A 220 1.03 6.03 -0.33
C PHE A 220 0.61 4.94 0.66
N GLY A 221 -0.69 4.68 0.78
CA GLY A 221 -1.23 3.58 1.59
C GLY A 221 -0.71 2.22 1.16
N VAL A 222 -0.55 1.99 -0.15
CA VAL A 222 0.01 0.73 -0.68
C VAL A 222 1.46 0.57 -0.26
N ALA A 223 2.27 1.61 -0.44
CA ALA A 223 3.67 1.63 -0.02
C ALA A 223 3.82 1.34 1.48
N TRP A 224 3.03 2.02 2.32
CA TRP A 224 3.04 1.81 3.76
C TRP A 224 2.56 0.41 4.16
N GLY A 225 1.53 -0.12 3.50
CA GLY A 225 1.05 -1.48 3.74
C GLY A 225 2.10 -2.54 3.45
N ILE A 226 2.81 -2.43 2.32
CA ILE A 226 3.91 -3.34 1.96
C ILE A 226 5.06 -3.24 2.97
N MET A 227 5.47 -2.03 3.34
CA MET A 227 6.52 -1.84 4.35
C MET A 227 6.12 -2.43 5.71
N ALA A 228 4.87 -2.24 6.12
CA ALA A 228 4.36 -2.78 7.38
C ALA A 228 4.30 -4.30 7.38
N GLU A 229 3.79 -4.91 6.29
CA GLU A 229 3.79 -6.36 6.11
C GLU A 229 5.21 -6.93 6.16
N ALA A 230 6.14 -6.35 5.39
CA ALA A 230 7.52 -6.81 5.36
C ALA A 230 8.19 -6.69 6.73
N SER A 231 7.90 -5.61 7.48
CA SER A 231 8.39 -5.41 8.84
C SER A 231 7.85 -6.47 9.82
N LEU A 232 6.55 -6.75 9.78
CA LEU A 232 5.93 -7.76 10.63
C LEU A 232 6.39 -9.17 10.24
N GLY A 233 6.48 -9.47 8.94
CA GLY A 233 7.02 -10.71 8.40
C GLY A 233 8.47 -10.93 8.84
N PHE A 234 9.31 -9.89 8.79
CA PHE A 234 10.68 -9.94 9.28
C PHE A 234 10.76 -10.18 10.79
N LEU A 235 9.80 -9.69 11.57
CA LEU A 235 9.70 -9.94 13.00
C LEU A 235 9.13 -11.33 13.35
N GLY A 236 8.80 -12.15 12.35
CA GLY A 236 8.22 -13.49 12.54
C GLY A 236 6.71 -13.50 12.77
N LEU A 237 6.02 -12.41 12.44
CA LEU A 237 4.56 -12.26 12.57
C LEU A 237 3.82 -12.35 11.22
N GLY A 238 4.52 -12.80 10.18
CA GLY A 238 3.93 -13.08 8.88
C GLY A 238 3.01 -14.31 8.89
N ASP A 239 2.21 -14.46 7.85
CA ASP A 239 1.33 -15.62 7.66
C ASP A 239 2.15 -16.88 7.33
N PRO A 240 2.21 -17.90 8.18
CA PRO A 240 3.11 -19.04 8.02
C PRO A 240 2.79 -19.92 6.80
N GLU A 241 1.58 -19.84 6.25
CA GLU A 241 1.17 -20.62 5.07
C GLU A 241 1.55 -19.94 3.75
N LYS A 242 1.95 -18.67 3.81
CA LYS A 242 2.34 -17.88 2.64
C LYS A 242 3.84 -17.65 2.68
N ILE A 243 4.42 -17.44 1.50
CA ILE A 243 5.77 -16.91 1.38
C ILE A 243 5.64 -15.41 1.13
N SER A 244 6.20 -14.60 2.02
CA SER A 244 6.34 -13.15 1.84
C SER A 244 7.80 -12.72 1.84
N TRP A 245 8.07 -11.55 1.27
CA TRP A 245 9.43 -10.98 1.28
C TRP A 245 9.94 -10.72 2.70
N GLY A 246 9.06 -10.31 3.62
CA GLY A 246 9.40 -10.18 5.04
C GLY A 246 9.83 -11.51 5.66
N GLN A 247 9.12 -12.60 5.36
CA GLN A 247 9.47 -13.93 5.87
C GLN A 247 10.78 -14.46 5.28
N MET A 248 11.05 -14.22 4.00
CA MET A 248 12.34 -14.57 3.40
C MET A 248 13.50 -13.93 4.18
N LEU A 249 13.36 -12.64 4.52
CA LEU A 249 14.34 -11.92 5.34
C LEU A 249 14.42 -12.47 6.77
N TYR A 250 13.28 -12.81 7.38
CA TYR A 250 13.23 -13.45 8.71
C TYR A 250 14.03 -14.76 8.74
N PHE A 251 13.79 -15.67 7.78
CA PHE A 251 14.47 -16.97 7.74
C PHE A 251 15.96 -16.83 7.42
N ALA A 252 16.34 -15.91 6.52
CA ALA A 252 17.74 -15.59 6.26
C ALA A 252 18.46 -15.05 7.51
N PHE A 253 17.80 -14.18 8.27
CA PHE A 253 18.32 -13.64 9.52
C PHE A 253 18.44 -14.71 10.62
N ARG A 254 17.36 -15.45 10.87
CA ARG A 254 17.28 -16.48 11.92
C ARG A 254 18.24 -17.64 11.72
N SER A 255 18.51 -18.00 10.47
CA SER A 255 19.46 -19.07 10.13
C SER A 255 20.93 -18.64 10.19
N GLY A 256 21.21 -17.35 10.36
CA GLY A 256 22.56 -16.79 10.23
C GLY A 256 23.05 -16.65 8.78
N ALA A 257 22.27 -17.10 7.80
CA ALA A 257 22.61 -17.06 6.38
C ALA A 257 22.75 -15.63 5.84
N ILE A 258 22.21 -14.61 6.52
CA ILE A 258 22.40 -13.19 6.20
C ILE A 258 23.89 -12.79 6.06
N ARG A 259 24.82 -13.52 6.70
CA ARG A 259 26.26 -13.25 6.64
C ARG A 259 26.96 -13.85 5.42
N THR A 260 26.34 -14.83 4.76
CA THR A 260 27.00 -15.66 3.73
C THR A 260 26.20 -15.75 2.43
N ALA A 261 24.87 -15.87 2.52
CA ALA A 261 23.94 -16.03 1.42
C ALA A 261 23.26 -14.71 1.05
N TRP A 262 24.04 -13.76 0.53
CA TRP A 262 23.53 -12.46 0.07
C TRP A 262 22.40 -12.61 -0.96
N TRP A 263 22.46 -13.67 -1.76
CA TRP A 263 21.44 -14.00 -2.77
C TRP A 263 20.06 -14.30 -2.17
N TRP A 264 19.95 -14.65 -0.89
CA TRP A 264 18.65 -14.83 -0.22
C TRP A 264 18.06 -13.52 0.30
N VAL A 265 18.91 -12.54 0.61
CA VAL A 265 18.52 -11.27 1.26
C VAL A 265 18.26 -10.17 0.24
N VAL A 266 19.13 -10.08 -0.77
CA VAL A 266 19.08 -9.00 -1.77
C VAL A 266 17.79 -9.04 -2.61
N PRO A 267 17.31 -10.18 -3.14
CA PRO A 267 16.09 -10.20 -3.95
C PRO A 267 14.82 -9.72 -3.25
N PRO A 268 14.44 -10.19 -2.04
CA PRO A 268 13.26 -9.66 -1.35
C PRO A 268 13.47 -8.19 -0.93
N GLY A 269 14.68 -7.81 -0.50
CA GLY A 269 15.00 -6.44 -0.13
C GLY A 269 14.86 -5.45 -1.29
N LEU A 270 15.45 -5.77 -2.45
CA LEU A 270 15.32 -4.96 -3.66
C LEU A 270 13.87 -4.90 -4.14
N SER A 271 13.12 -6.00 -4.04
CA SER A 271 11.72 -6.03 -4.43
C SER A 271 10.87 -5.05 -3.61
N ILE A 272 11.05 -5.05 -2.28
CA ILE A 272 10.40 -4.08 -1.38
C ILE A 272 10.79 -2.65 -1.77
N ILE A 273 12.08 -2.37 -1.93
CA ILE A 273 12.59 -1.03 -2.27
C ILE A 273 11.97 -0.54 -3.58
N LEU A 274 12.01 -1.35 -4.63
CA LEU A 274 11.54 -0.98 -5.96
C LEU A 274 10.03 -0.70 -5.96
N VAL A 275 9.22 -1.56 -5.34
CA VAL A 275 7.76 -1.36 -5.28
C VAL A 275 7.41 -0.13 -4.44
N VAL A 276 7.98 -0.01 -3.25
CA VAL A 276 7.70 1.11 -2.33
C VAL A 276 8.12 2.44 -2.95
N ALA A 277 9.33 2.52 -3.52
CA ALA A 277 9.81 3.70 -4.22
C ALA A 277 8.90 4.05 -5.40
N SER A 278 8.49 3.05 -6.19
CA SER A 278 7.63 3.28 -7.34
C SER A 278 6.24 3.76 -6.94
N CYS A 279 5.62 3.19 -5.89
CA CYS A 279 4.36 3.70 -5.34
C CYS A 279 4.48 5.15 -4.88
N TYR A 280 5.59 5.50 -4.20
CA TYR A 280 5.84 6.86 -3.74
C TYR A 280 6.03 7.85 -4.89
N LEU A 281 6.85 7.50 -5.89
CA LEU A 281 7.11 8.34 -7.06
C LEU A 281 5.88 8.52 -7.94
N VAL A 282 5.08 7.46 -8.14
CA VAL A 282 3.78 7.57 -8.79
C VAL A 282 2.89 8.53 -8.02
N GLY A 283 2.75 8.35 -6.69
CA GLY A 283 2.00 9.28 -5.86
C GLY A 283 2.44 10.74 -6.06
N ARG A 284 3.74 11.02 -5.96
CA ARG A 284 4.30 12.35 -6.21
C ARG A 284 3.95 12.90 -7.60
N THR A 285 3.94 12.05 -8.63
CA THR A 285 3.53 12.47 -9.98
C THR A 285 2.05 12.87 -10.03
N PHE A 286 1.18 12.09 -9.37
CA PHE A 286 -0.24 12.41 -9.23
C PHE A 286 -0.50 13.66 -8.39
N GLU A 287 0.40 14.01 -7.46
CA GLU A 287 0.31 15.23 -6.67
C GLU A 287 0.29 16.50 -7.55
N VAL A 288 1.06 16.49 -8.65
CA VAL A 288 1.10 17.59 -9.64
C VAL A 288 -0.27 17.79 -10.32
N VAL A 289 -1.05 16.73 -10.50
CA VAL A 289 -2.44 16.82 -11.01
C VAL A 289 -3.34 17.46 -9.96
N THR A 290 -3.16 17.11 -8.69
CA THR A 290 -3.99 17.63 -7.59
C THR A 290 -3.66 19.07 -7.18
N ASN A 291 -2.43 19.53 -7.42
CA ASN A 291 -1.98 20.87 -7.04
C ASN A 291 -1.48 21.68 -8.26
N PRO A 292 -2.33 22.54 -8.86
CA PRO A 292 -1.97 23.33 -10.03
C PRO A 292 -0.79 24.27 -9.84
N LYS A 293 -0.43 24.60 -8.59
CA LYS A 293 0.74 25.45 -8.30
C LYS A 293 2.07 24.74 -8.60
N LEU A 294 2.08 23.42 -8.61
CA LEU A 294 3.26 22.61 -8.95
C LEU A 294 3.49 22.47 -10.46
N GLN A 295 2.52 22.82 -11.30
CA GLN A 295 2.62 22.72 -12.77
C GLN A 295 3.40 23.88 -13.44
N ARG A 296 3.79 24.91 -12.68
CA ARG A 296 4.45 26.14 -13.21
C ARG A 296 5.98 26.17 -13.02
N ARG A 297 6.62 25.04 -12.78
CA ARG A 297 8.10 24.92 -12.72
C ARG A 297 8.54 23.86 -13.71
#